data_AF-A0A8E2BG38-F1
#
_entry.id   AF-A0A8E2BG38-F1
#
_cell.length_a   1.000
_cell.length_b   1.000
_cell.length_c   1.000
_cell.angle_alpha   90.00
_cell.angle_beta   90.00
_cell.angle_gamma   90.00
#
_symmetry.space_group_name_H-M   'P 1'
#
loop_
_entity.id
_entity.type
_entity.pdbx_description
1 polymer ?
#
loop_
_entity_poly.entity_id
_entity_poly.type
_entity_poly.pdbx_seq_one_letter_code
_entity_poly.pdbx_strand_id
1 'polypeptide(L)'
;MHRIIYPNGDGVAVVIPAEKSGLPVEEIARKDVPAGVPFKIVATADIPVDRSLRGLWTADFSNPDGFGIGIAAWLAEHYAIVEAAHADEMEDSK
;
A
#
# COMPACT_ATOMS: atom_id res chain seq x y z
N MET A 1 -8.31 3.01 13.61
CA MET A 1 -8.26 2.63 12.18
C MET A 1 -7.03 3.31 11.58
N HIS A 2 -6.30 2.64 10.68
CA HIS A 2 -5.07 3.20 10.09
C HIS A 2 -5.33 3.80 8.71
N ARG A 3 -4.40 4.64 8.28
CA ARG A 3 -4.39 5.32 6.98
C ARG A 3 -3.01 5.13 6.38
N ILE A 4 -2.96 5.00 5.06
CA ILE A 4 -1.69 4.94 4.34
C ILE A 4 -1.47 6.32 3.74
N ILE A 5 -0.30 6.91 3.97
CA ILE A 5 0.07 8.21 3.41
C ILE A 5 1.33 8.09 2.58
N TYR A 6 1.43 8.87 1.51
CA TYR A 6 2.60 8.90 0.63
C TYR A 6 2.77 10.29 -0.01
N PRO A 7 3.99 10.70 -0.40
CA PRO A 7 4.23 11.99 -1.05
C PRO A 7 3.61 12.01 -2.45
N ASN A 8 2.94 13.10 -2.80
CA ASN A 8 2.28 13.27 -4.10
C ASN A 8 2.45 14.72 -4.60
N GLY A 9 3.49 14.95 -5.40
CA GLY A 9 3.90 16.30 -5.81
C GLY A 9 4.23 17.16 -4.59
N ASP A 10 3.60 18.33 -4.50
CA ASP A 10 3.79 19.28 -3.38
C ASP A 10 2.95 18.93 -2.13
N GLY A 11 2.24 17.79 -2.12
CA GLY A 11 1.33 17.42 -1.04
C GLY A 11 1.46 15.96 -0.58
N VAL A 12 0.54 15.58 0.31
CA VAL A 12 0.46 14.23 0.87
C VAL A 12 -0.86 13.58 0.45
N ALA A 13 -0.75 12.42 -0.21
CA ALA A 13 -1.90 11.58 -0.52
C ALA A 13 -2.29 10.73 0.69
N VAL A 14 -3.58 10.38 0.78
CA VAL A 14 -4.13 9.54 1.85
C VAL A 14 -4.96 8.44 1.20
N VAL A 15 -4.60 7.19 1.47
CA VAL A 15 -5.37 6.00 1.12
C VAL A 15 -6.07 5.49 2.37
N ILE A 16 -7.37 5.25 2.24
CA ILE A 16 -8.21 4.67 3.28
C ILE A 16 -8.40 3.19 2.92
N PRO A 17 -7.81 2.26 3.70
CA PRO A 17 -8.03 0.84 3.47
C PRO A 17 -9.51 0.47 3.51
N ALA A 18 -9.95 -0.35 2.56
CA ALA A 18 -11.29 -0.91 2.60
C ALA A 18 -11.37 -1.96 3.72
N GLU A 19 -12.33 -1.79 4.64
CA GLU A 19 -12.50 -2.64 5.83
C GLU A 19 -12.68 -4.14 5.50
N LYS A 20 -13.22 -4.46 4.32
CA LYS A 20 -13.52 -5.83 3.88
C LYS A 20 -12.64 -6.28 2.71
N SER A 21 -11.45 -5.71 2.56
CA SER A 21 -10.52 -6.10 1.49
C SER A 21 -9.96 -7.51 1.65
N GLY A 22 -9.89 -8.03 2.88
CA GLY A 22 -9.23 -9.30 3.19
C GLY A 22 -7.70 -9.23 3.17
N LEU A 23 -7.11 -8.06 2.89
CA LEU A 23 -5.67 -7.84 2.86
C LEU A 23 -5.20 -7.14 4.14
N PRO A 24 -4.00 -7.47 4.66
CA PRO A 24 -3.37 -6.68 5.70
C PRO A 24 -3.02 -5.28 5.15
N VAL A 25 -2.97 -4.28 6.03
CA VAL A 25 -2.82 -2.86 5.63
C VAL A 25 -1.48 -2.60 4.94
N GLU A 26 -0.45 -3.33 5.30
CA GLU A 26 0.88 -3.31 4.70
C GLU A 26 0.83 -3.76 3.24
N GLU A 27 0.02 -4.77 2.94
CA GLU A 27 -0.14 -5.30 1.58
C GLU A 27 -0.98 -4.37 0.71
N ILE A 28 -2.01 -3.75 1.31
CA ILE A 28 -2.75 -2.66 0.66
C ILE A 28 -1.79 -1.51 0.33
N ALA A 29 -0.89 -1.14 1.24
CA ALA A 29 0.09 -0.09 1.01
C ALA A 29 1.08 -0.46 -0.12
N ARG A 30 1.64 -1.68 -0.12
CA ARG A 30 2.48 -2.17 -1.24
C ARG A 30 1.75 -2.08 -2.58
N LYS A 31 0.49 -2.51 -2.62
CA LYS A 31 -0.31 -2.58 -3.86
C LYS A 31 -0.77 -1.21 -4.37
N ASP A 32 -1.30 -0.38 -3.49
CA ASP A 32 -2.03 0.85 -3.86
C ASP A 32 -1.12 2.08 -3.94
N VAL A 33 0.07 2.03 -3.34
CA VAL A 33 1.08 3.10 -3.46
C VAL A 33 1.87 2.89 -4.76
N PRO A 34 2.14 3.96 -5.54
CA PRO A 34 2.91 3.82 -6.78
C PRO A 34 4.29 3.19 -6.57
N ALA A 35 4.80 2.52 -7.60
CA ALA A 35 6.07 1.82 -7.57
C ALA A 35 7.23 2.75 -7.15
N GLY A 36 8.01 2.32 -6.17
CA GLY A 36 9.17 3.05 -5.65
C GLY A 36 8.84 4.25 -4.75
N VAL A 37 7.55 4.54 -4.52
CA VAL A 37 7.14 5.65 -3.65
C VAL A 37 7.11 5.18 -2.19
N PRO A 38 7.78 5.89 -1.26
CA PRO A 38 7.74 5.55 0.16
C PRO A 38 6.34 5.82 0.73
N PHE A 39 5.90 4.99 1.67
CA PHE A 39 4.66 5.21 2.40
C PHE A 39 4.85 5.11 3.91
N LYS A 40 3.86 5.64 4.64
CA LYS A 40 3.69 5.41 6.08
C LYS A 40 2.28 4.97 6.40
N ILE A 41 2.15 4.18 7.46
CA ILE A 41 0.88 3.74 8.03
C ILE A 41 0.68 4.51 9.33
N VAL A 42 -0.29 5.41 9.34
CA VAL A 42 -0.53 6.36 10.45
C VAL A 42 -1.90 6.15 11.07
N ALA A 43 -2.08 6.60 12.32
CA ALA A 43 -3.39 6.61 12.92
C ALA A 43 -4.27 7.68 12.25
N THR A 44 -5.59 7.48 12.19
CA THR A 44 -6.50 8.52 11.67
C THR A 44 -6.34 9.86 12.40
N ALA A 45 -5.96 9.84 13.68
CA ALA A 45 -5.75 11.05 14.48
C ALA A 45 -4.54 11.89 14.05
N ASP A 46 -3.59 11.29 13.31
CA ASP A 46 -2.39 11.98 12.81
C ASP A 46 -2.69 12.76 11.51
N ILE A 47 -3.88 12.58 10.93
CA ILE A 47 -4.30 13.28 9.72
C ILE A 47 -5.09 14.53 10.11
N PRO A 48 -4.73 15.72 9.56
CA PRO A 48 -5.49 16.94 9.78
C PRO A 48 -6.97 16.75 9.40
N VAL A 49 -7.86 16.95 10.38
CA VAL A 49 -9.31 16.89 10.20
C VAL A 49 -9.78 18.08 9.36
N ASP A 50 -9.23 19.29 9.61
CA ASP A 50 -9.43 20.44 8.75
C ASP A 50 -8.57 20.31 7.48
N ARG A 51 -9.23 20.34 6.33
CA ARG A 51 -8.62 20.18 4.99
C ARG A 51 -8.48 21.52 4.25
N SER A 52 -8.85 22.65 4.87
CA SER A 52 -8.77 24.00 4.30
C SER A 52 -7.34 24.36 3.87
N LEU A 53 -6.34 23.94 4.67
CA LEU A 53 -4.92 24.13 4.43
C LEU A 53 -4.18 22.84 4.07
N ARG A 54 -4.86 21.84 3.49
CA ARG A 54 -4.27 20.53 3.17
C ARG A 54 -3.00 20.58 2.30
N GLY A 55 -2.84 21.64 1.49
CA GLY A 55 -1.65 21.83 0.65
C GLY A 55 -0.41 22.28 1.41
N LEU A 56 -0.55 22.71 2.67
CA LEU A 56 0.58 23.05 3.54
C LEU A 56 0.97 21.89 4.47
N TRP A 57 0.19 20.81 4.49
CA TRP A 57 0.47 19.66 5.33
C TRP A 57 1.63 18.86 4.76
N THR A 58 2.63 18.63 5.60
CA THR A 58 3.82 17.85 5.27
C THR A 58 3.95 16.66 6.21
N ALA A 59 4.63 15.62 5.74
CA ALA A 59 4.95 14.42 6.51
C ALA A 59 6.40 14.00 6.20
N ASP A 60 7.08 13.44 7.20
CA ASP A 60 8.45 12.96 7.05
C ASP A 60 8.50 11.51 6.58
N PHE A 61 8.97 11.31 5.35
CA PHE A 61 9.15 10.00 4.69
C PHE A 61 10.62 9.52 4.68
N SER A 62 11.52 10.15 5.45
CA SER A 62 12.93 9.75 5.53
C SER A 62 13.14 8.37 6.18
N ASN A 63 12.20 7.96 7.03
CA ASN A 63 12.10 6.61 7.59
C ASN A 63 10.70 6.04 7.27
N PRO A 64 10.49 5.48 6.07
CA PRO A 64 9.20 4.96 5.64
C PRO A 64 8.93 3.55 6.19
N ASP A 65 7.65 3.18 6.28
CA ASP A 65 7.25 1.82 6.68
C ASP A 65 7.39 0.82 5.52
N GLY A 66 7.48 1.33 4.29
CA GLY A 66 7.72 0.54 3.10
C GLY A 66 7.68 1.36 1.82
N PHE A 67 7.76 0.66 0.70
CA PHE A 67 7.66 1.25 -0.63
C PHE A 67 6.55 0.57 -1.42
N GLY A 68 5.79 1.36 -2.17
CA GLY A 68 4.83 0.83 -3.12
C GLY A 68 5.53 0.04 -4.22
N ILE A 69 4.87 -1.00 -4.70
CA ILE A 69 5.24 -1.73 -5.92
C ILE A 69 4.25 -1.45 -7.05
N GLY A 70 3.08 -0.88 -6.71
CA GLY A 70 1.99 -0.63 -7.63
C GLY A 70 1.24 -1.90 -8.05
N ILE A 71 0.02 -1.70 -8.54
CA ILE A 71 -0.91 -2.78 -8.86
C ILE A 71 -0.37 -3.78 -9.90
N ALA A 72 0.40 -3.31 -10.90
CA ALA A 72 0.92 -4.17 -11.96
C ALA A 72 1.94 -5.19 -11.44
N ALA A 73 2.91 -4.73 -10.64
CA ALA A 73 3.90 -5.63 -10.04
C ALA A 73 3.25 -6.55 -9.00
N TRP A 74 2.31 -6.03 -8.21
CA TRP A 74 1.55 -6.81 -7.24
C TRP A 74 0.80 -7.97 -7.90
N LEU A 75 0.10 -7.71 -9.01
CA LEU A 75 -0.60 -8.76 -9.76
C LEU A 75 0.37 -9.79 -10.35
N ALA A 76 1.52 -9.36 -10.86
CA ALA A 76 2.53 -10.26 -11.39
C ALA A 76 3.09 -11.21 -10.30
N GLU A 77 3.38 -10.69 -9.11
CA GLU A 77 3.80 -11.51 -7.95
C GLU A 77 2.73 -12.57 -7.61
N HIS A 78 1.46 -12.17 -7.54
CA HIS A 78 0.36 -13.05 -7.16
C HIS A 78 0.05 -14.10 -8.23
N TYR A 79 0.13 -13.76 -9.51
CA TYR A 79 -0.05 -14.75 -10.59
C TYR A 79 1.06 -15.80 -10.59
N ALA A 80 2.32 -15.39 -10.42
CA ALA A 80 3.44 -16.33 -10.34
C ALA A 80 3.31 -17.30 -9.16
N ILE A 81 2.83 -16.84 -8.00
CA ILE A 81 2.58 -17.69 -6.82
C ILE A 81 1.49 -18.72 -7.12
N VAL A 82 0.39 -18.31 -7.74
CA VAL A 82 -0.73 -19.21 -8.07
C VAL A 82 -0.30 -20.26 -9.09
N GLU A 83 0.48 -19.88 -10.11
CA GLU A 83 1.03 -20.80 -11.10
C GLU A 83 1.98 -21.81 -10.48
N ALA A 84 2.88 -21.38 -9.60
CA ALA A 84 3.80 -22.27 -8.88
C ALA A 84 3.04 -23.27 -7.99
N ALA A 85 2.04 -22.80 -7.23
CA ALA A 85 1.22 -23.67 -6.39
C ALA A 85 0.45 -24.72 -7.20
N HIS A 86 -0.09 -24.35 -8.37
CA HIS A 86 -0.76 -25.29 -9.26
C HIS A 86 0.22 -26.31 -9.86
N ALA A 87 1.48 -25.94 -10.12
CA ALA A 87 2.47 -26.86 -10.64
C ALA A 87 2.85 -27.94 -9.62
N ASP A 88 3.05 -27.55 -8.35
CA ASP A 88 3.38 -28.48 -7.26
C ASP A 88 2.24 -29.50 -7.00
N GLU A 89 0.97 -29.05 -7.01
CA GLU A 89 -0.19 -29.95 -6.86
C GLU A 89 -0.29 -31.01 -7.97
N MET A 90 0.11 -30.66 -9.19
CA MET A 90 0.12 -31.56 -10.34
C MET A 90 1.29 -32.55 -10.32
N GLU A 91 2.35 -32.25 -9.55
CA GLU A 91 3.51 -33.12 -9.34
C GLU A 91 3.26 -34.11 -8.21
N ASP A 92 2.65 -33.67 -7.10
CA ASP A 92 2.25 -34.52 -5.96
C ASP A 92 1.13 -35.52 -6.28
N SER A 93 0.44 -35.35 -7.42
CA SER A 93 -0.64 -36.24 -7.90
C SER A 93 -0.17 -37.37 -8.83
N LYS A 94 1.14 -37.50 -9.09
CA LYS A 94 1.75 -38.58 -9.90
C LYS A 94 2.42 -39.65 -9.05
#